data_AF-A0A959CLV2-F1
#
_entry.id   AF-A0A959CLV2-F1
#
_cell.length_a   1.000
_cell.length_b   1.000
_cell.length_c   1.000
_cell.angle_alpha   90.00
_cell.angle_beta   90.00
_cell.angle_gamma   90.00
#
_symmetry.space_group_name_H-M   'P 1'
#
loop_
_entity.id
_entity.type
_entity.pdbx_description
1 polymer ?
#
loop_
_entity_poly.entity_id
_entity_poly.type
_entity_poly.pdbx_seq_one_letter_code
_entity_poly.pdbx_strand_id
1 'polypeptide(L)'
;EMKDYKTGLVQAYIRLSIFSQAFFFILLGSVIFVFPQFHEEYATNIIKITAAILFISGPFEIVLNGNQQLANANSSARNILELEAELEEVLRQNEMTIEAQNHPEAFEELPFSDNIRFHNLSFAYPPVKGRDYIFEVGPIDLTIKKGELIFITGGNGSGKSTFLKLMTGLYQPQAGQILVDVDEAGRPDTTVTPANYQQYRNLFTTIFTDFHLFDKLYGIKNTDPAAINEVLKNMELSADKTTYREGGFTNLRLSTGQKKRLALTTCIIEDKPIYIFDEVAADLDPEFRDKYYFEIIRELRARNKTVIVVSHDRYYWTVPDRLLEMANGKMRELTKEEIESLLKLNKTESY
;
A
#
# COMPACT_ATOMS: atom_id res chain seq x y z
N GLU A 1 28.49 10.88 0.46
CA GLU A 1 29.04 9.76 1.27
C GLU A 1 28.79 8.37 0.66
N MET A 2 27.59 7.77 0.72
CA MET A 2 27.39 6.39 0.22
C MET A 2 27.59 6.24 -1.32
N LYS A 3 27.30 7.31 -2.07
CA LYS A 3 27.48 7.37 -3.54
C LYS A 3 28.95 7.53 -3.94
N ASP A 4 29.73 8.28 -3.16
CA ASP A 4 31.16 8.48 -3.37
C ASP A 4 31.96 7.22 -3.01
N TYR A 5 31.54 6.52 -1.96
CA TYR A 5 32.09 5.22 -1.56
C TYR A 5 31.90 4.14 -2.63
N LYS A 6 30.68 4.02 -3.20
CA LYS A 6 30.41 3.11 -4.33
C LYS A 6 31.26 3.46 -5.56
N THR A 7 31.42 4.75 -5.86
CA THR A 7 32.22 5.20 -7.01
C THR A 7 33.70 4.87 -6.83
N GLY A 8 34.24 5.03 -5.62
CA GLY A 8 35.62 4.68 -5.29
C GLY A 8 35.92 3.18 -5.41
N LEU A 9 35.01 2.33 -4.95
CA LEU A 9 35.13 0.87 -5.07
C LEU A 9 35.13 0.41 -6.53
N VAL A 10 34.24 0.97 -7.36
CA VAL A 10 34.17 0.65 -8.79
C VAL A 10 35.47 1.06 -9.50
N GLN A 11 36.03 2.23 -9.20
CA GLN A 11 37.29 2.68 -9.79
C GLN A 11 38.50 1.86 -9.34
N ALA A 12 38.54 1.42 -8.07
CA ALA A 12 39.59 0.52 -7.59
C ALA A 12 39.52 -0.85 -8.29
N TYR A 13 38.30 -1.39 -8.45
CA TYR A 13 38.05 -2.63 -9.17
C TYR A 13 38.51 -2.57 -10.63
N ILE A 14 38.12 -1.51 -11.37
CA ILE A 14 38.52 -1.33 -12.78
C ILE A 14 40.05 -1.28 -12.90
N ARG A 15 40.74 -0.55 -12.01
CA ARG A 15 42.21 -0.47 -12.02
C ARG A 15 42.86 -1.82 -11.76
N LEU A 16 42.36 -2.59 -10.79
CA LEU A 16 42.87 -3.92 -10.47
C LEU A 16 42.65 -4.90 -11.63
N SER A 17 41.48 -4.83 -12.28
CA SER A 17 41.16 -5.67 -13.44
C SER A 17 42.07 -5.38 -14.64
N ILE A 18 42.26 -4.10 -14.98
CA ILE A 18 43.18 -3.67 -16.04
C ILE A 18 44.62 -4.12 -15.74
N PHE A 19 45.07 -3.94 -14.50
CA PHE A 19 46.41 -4.38 -14.09
C PHE A 19 46.57 -5.90 -14.21
N SER A 20 45.59 -6.68 -13.76
CA SER A 20 45.60 -8.13 -13.84
C SER A 20 45.63 -8.63 -15.28
N GLN A 21 44.84 -8.03 -16.18
CA GLN A 21 44.85 -8.37 -17.61
C GLN A 21 46.19 -8.02 -18.26
N ALA A 22 46.71 -6.82 -17.99
CA ALA A 22 48.01 -6.39 -18.51
C ALA A 22 49.14 -7.31 -18.03
N PHE A 23 49.17 -7.64 -16.74
CA PHE A 23 50.14 -8.59 -16.18
C PHE A 23 50.06 -9.96 -16.84
N PHE A 24 48.85 -10.49 -17.04
CA PHE A 24 48.64 -11.77 -17.70
C PHE A 24 49.17 -11.80 -19.14
N PHE A 25 48.88 -10.76 -19.94
CA PHE A 25 49.39 -10.68 -21.32
C PHE A 25 50.90 -10.48 -21.37
N ILE A 26 51.48 -9.72 -20.43
CA ILE A 26 52.94 -9.58 -20.30
C ILE A 26 53.58 -10.93 -19.95
N LEU A 27 53.00 -11.66 -19.00
CA LEU A 27 53.46 -13.00 -18.62
C LEU A 27 53.39 -13.95 -19.82
N LEU A 28 52.26 -13.99 -20.53
CA LEU A 28 52.07 -14.81 -21.73
C LEU A 28 53.10 -14.45 -22.82
N GLY A 29 53.30 -13.16 -23.07
CA GLY A 29 54.31 -12.67 -24.02
C GLY A 29 55.73 -13.06 -23.61
N SER A 30 56.06 -13.01 -22.32
CA SER A 30 57.37 -13.43 -21.82
C SER A 30 57.62 -14.93 -22.02
N VAL A 31 56.61 -15.76 -21.78
CA VAL A 31 56.69 -17.22 -21.97
C VAL A 31 56.80 -17.58 -23.45
N ILE A 32 56.11 -16.86 -24.34
CA ILE A 32 56.11 -17.14 -25.78
C ILE A 32 57.36 -16.59 -26.49
N PHE A 33 57.81 -15.39 -26.15
CA PHE A 33 58.84 -14.68 -26.93
C PHE A 33 60.20 -14.55 -26.24
N VAL A 34 60.24 -14.48 -24.91
CA VAL A 34 61.48 -14.23 -24.15
C VAL A 34 62.10 -15.55 -23.69
N PHE A 35 61.30 -16.41 -23.08
CA PHE A 35 61.78 -17.67 -22.50
C PHE A 35 62.48 -18.61 -23.52
N PRO A 36 62.00 -18.75 -24.77
CA PRO A 36 62.66 -19.61 -25.77
C PRO A 36 64.04 -19.11 -26.21
N GLN A 37 64.38 -17.83 -25.98
CA GLN A 37 65.70 -17.30 -26.33
C GLN A 37 66.81 -17.82 -25.41
N PHE A 38 66.46 -18.35 -24.24
CA PHE A 38 67.42 -18.83 -23.24
C PHE A 38 67.49 -20.36 -23.14
N HIS A 39 66.55 -21.09 -23.76
CA HIS A 39 66.46 -22.54 -23.67
C HIS A 39 66.02 -23.18 -25.00
N GLU A 40 66.97 -23.77 -25.74
CA GLU A 40 66.70 -24.39 -27.06
C GLU A 40 65.77 -25.62 -26.99
N GLU A 41 65.74 -26.34 -25.87
CA GLU A 41 64.87 -27.52 -25.63
C GLU A 41 63.38 -27.17 -25.40
N TYR A 42 63.04 -25.89 -25.26
CA TYR A 42 61.70 -25.45 -24.86
C TYR A 42 60.67 -25.37 -26.00
N ALA A 43 61.10 -25.44 -27.26
CA ALA A 43 60.23 -25.28 -28.42
C ALA A 43 59.08 -26.30 -28.46
N THR A 44 59.29 -27.53 -27.97
CA THR A 44 58.26 -28.59 -27.95
C THR A 44 57.27 -28.45 -26.78
N ASN A 45 57.66 -27.79 -25.69
CA ASN A 45 56.85 -27.63 -24.48
C ASN A 45 56.08 -26.29 -24.43
N ILE A 46 56.48 -25.30 -25.24
CA ILE A 46 55.88 -23.97 -25.25
C ILE A 46 54.37 -24.00 -25.54
N ILE A 47 53.93 -24.88 -26.45
CA ILE A 47 52.52 -25.02 -26.82
C ILE A 47 51.70 -25.53 -25.63
N LYS A 48 52.24 -26.50 -24.88
CA LYS A 48 51.57 -27.08 -23.70
C LYS A 48 51.47 -26.06 -22.56
N ILE A 49 52.54 -25.30 -22.31
CA ILE A 49 52.57 -24.26 -21.27
C ILE A 49 51.62 -23.11 -21.65
N THR A 50 51.65 -22.67 -22.91
CA THR A 50 50.76 -21.62 -23.42
C THR A 50 49.30 -22.04 -23.31
N ALA A 51 48.97 -23.28 -23.72
CA ALA A 51 47.63 -23.82 -23.56
C ALA A 51 47.21 -23.85 -22.08
N ALA A 52 48.07 -24.33 -21.17
CA ALA A 52 47.78 -24.35 -19.74
C ALA A 52 47.50 -22.95 -19.17
N ILE A 53 48.28 -21.94 -19.56
CA ILE A 53 48.09 -20.55 -19.12
C ILE A 53 46.75 -19.99 -19.64
N LEU A 54 46.41 -20.24 -20.91
CA LEU A 54 45.13 -19.84 -21.49
C LEU A 54 43.94 -20.56 -20.85
N PHE A 55 44.09 -21.81 -20.44
CA PHE A 55 43.04 -22.56 -19.74
C PHE A 55 42.82 -22.05 -18.31
N ILE A 56 43.84 -21.54 -17.63
CA ILE A 56 43.74 -21.00 -16.26
C ILE A 56 43.11 -19.61 -16.25
N SER A 57 43.22 -18.83 -17.33
CA SER A 57 42.71 -17.46 -17.36
C SER A 57 41.19 -17.36 -17.21
N GLY A 58 40.44 -18.30 -17.81
CA GLY A 58 38.97 -18.32 -17.71
C GLY A 58 38.46 -18.48 -16.28
N PRO A 59 38.83 -19.55 -15.55
CA PRO A 59 38.46 -19.72 -14.14
C PRO A 59 38.93 -18.57 -13.25
N PHE A 60 40.13 -18.02 -13.50
CA PHE A 60 40.65 -16.89 -12.75
C PHE A 60 39.80 -15.63 -12.95
N GLU A 61 39.38 -15.36 -14.18
CA GLU A 61 38.49 -14.25 -14.52
C GLU A 61 37.12 -14.41 -13.86
N ILE A 62 36.57 -15.63 -13.80
CA ILE A 62 35.30 -15.91 -13.10
C ILE A 62 35.43 -15.59 -11.61
N VAL A 63 36.53 -16.00 -10.96
CA VAL A 63 36.77 -15.72 -9.52
C VAL A 63 36.92 -14.22 -9.27
N LEU A 64 37.69 -13.51 -10.11
CA LEU A 64 37.89 -12.06 -9.96
C LEU A 64 36.58 -11.28 -10.15
N ASN A 65 35.80 -11.61 -11.18
CA ASN A 65 34.54 -10.94 -11.48
C ASN A 65 33.41 -11.35 -10.50
N GLY A 66 33.51 -12.51 -9.86
CA GLY A 66 32.53 -12.99 -8.88
C GLY A 66 32.47 -12.13 -7.61
N ASN A 67 33.54 -11.43 -7.24
CA ASN A 67 33.61 -10.62 -6.02
C ASN A 67 32.53 -9.53 -5.94
N GLN A 68 32.26 -8.84 -7.05
CA GLN A 68 31.24 -7.78 -7.06
C GLN A 68 29.84 -8.35 -6.92
N GLN A 69 29.57 -9.51 -7.54
CA GLN A 69 28.29 -10.19 -7.41
C GLN A 69 28.07 -10.71 -6.00
N LEU A 70 29.10 -11.30 -5.38
CA LEU A 70 29.07 -11.73 -3.98
C LEU A 70 28.88 -10.56 -3.02
N ALA A 71 29.55 -9.42 -3.24
CA ALA A 71 29.38 -8.23 -2.42
C ALA A 71 27.93 -7.68 -2.51
N ASN A 72 27.36 -7.62 -3.70
CA ASN A 72 25.98 -7.19 -3.91
C ASN A 72 24.98 -8.17 -3.27
N ALA A 73 25.18 -9.48 -3.45
CA ALA A 73 24.34 -10.51 -2.84
C ALA A 73 24.38 -10.44 -1.31
N ASN A 74 25.57 -10.26 -0.72
CA ASN A 74 25.73 -10.10 0.73
C ASN A 74 25.06 -8.83 1.25
N SER A 75 25.14 -7.71 0.52
CA SER A 75 24.44 -6.48 0.91
C SER A 75 22.92 -6.64 0.85
N SER A 76 22.39 -7.28 -0.20
CA SER A 76 20.96 -7.56 -0.30
C SER A 76 20.49 -8.53 0.80
N ALA A 77 21.25 -9.59 1.06
CA ALA A 77 20.97 -10.53 2.14
C ALA A 77 20.95 -9.84 3.51
N ARG A 78 21.91 -8.96 3.76
CA ARG A 78 21.93 -8.17 5.00
C ARG A 78 20.69 -7.30 5.15
N ASN A 79 20.29 -6.57 4.10
CA ASN A 79 19.09 -5.74 4.15
C ASN A 79 17.82 -6.57 4.43
N ILE A 80 17.73 -7.78 3.87
CA ILE A 80 16.61 -8.70 4.13
C ILE A 80 16.62 -9.15 5.60
N LEU A 81 17.79 -9.55 6.13
CA LEU A 81 17.93 -9.99 7.52
C LEU A 81 17.67 -8.85 8.53
N GLU A 82 18.09 -7.62 8.20
CA GLU A 82 17.80 -6.44 9.02
C GLU A 82 16.29 -6.14 9.06
N LEU A 83 15.62 -6.23 7.91
CA LEU A 83 14.17 -6.08 7.83
C LEU A 83 13.43 -7.20 8.58
N GLU A 84 13.90 -8.44 8.46
CA GLU A 84 13.35 -9.59 9.17
C GLU A 84 13.45 -9.39 10.69
N ALA A 85 14.61 -8.94 11.18
CA ALA A 85 14.80 -8.63 12.61
C ALA A 85 13.90 -7.47 13.08
N GLU A 86 13.71 -6.43 12.26
CA GLU A 86 12.79 -5.33 12.57
C GLU A 86 11.34 -5.80 12.64
N LEU A 87 10.91 -6.64 11.69
CA LEU A 87 9.58 -7.24 11.67
C LEU A 87 9.38 -8.20 12.85
N GLU A 88 10.37 -9.05 13.18
CA GLU A 88 10.34 -9.93 14.35
C GLU A 88 10.24 -9.13 15.65
N GLU A 89 10.95 -8.02 15.79
CA GLU A 89 10.84 -7.17 16.98
C GLU A 89 9.45 -6.55 17.11
N VAL A 90 8.88 -6.05 16.01
CA VAL A 90 7.50 -5.54 15.98
C VAL A 90 6.50 -6.66 16.30
N LEU A 91 6.67 -7.84 15.72
CA LEU A 91 5.84 -9.00 16.03
C LEU A 91 5.98 -9.40 17.48
N ARG A 92 7.18 -9.45 18.06
CA ARG A 92 7.41 -9.80 19.47
C ARG A 92 6.83 -8.77 20.44
N GLN A 93 6.93 -7.47 20.13
CA GLN A 93 6.27 -6.42 20.90
C GLN A 93 4.74 -6.56 20.85
N ASN A 94 4.21 -6.96 19.69
CA ASN A 94 2.80 -7.27 19.56
C ASN A 94 2.44 -8.63 20.21
N GLU A 95 3.30 -9.65 20.17
CA GLU A 95 3.10 -10.99 20.75
C GLU A 95 3.17 -10.96 22.27
N MET A 96 4.01 -10.14 22.89
CA MET A 96 3.91 -9.90 24.35
C MET A 96 2.57 -9.25 24.75
N THR A 97 1.84 -8.66 23.81
CA THR A 97 0.47 -8.17 23.98
C THR A 97 -0.58 -9.24 23.62
N ILE A 98 -0.27 -10.17 22.70
CA ILE A 98 -1.18 -11.20 22.16
C ILE A 98 -1.12 -12.52 22.97
N GLU A 99 0.04 -12.96 23.48
CA GLU A 99 0.20 -14.20 24.27
C GLU A 99 -0.51 -14.15 25.64
N ALA A 100 -0.91 -12.96 26.10
CA ALA A 100 -1.76 -12.83 27.29
C ALA A 100 -3.23 -13.27 27.03
N GLN A 101 -3.64 -13.47 25.77
CA GLN A 101 -5.00 -13.85 25.41
C GLN A 101 -4.99 -14.90 24.28
N ASN A 102 -5.26 -16.16 24.64
CA ASN A 102 -5.53 -17.25 23.68
C ASN A 102 -6.63 -16.83 22.68
N HIS A 103 -6.29 -16.39 21.48
CA HIS A 103 -7.27 -16.10 20.42
C HIS A 103 -7.04 -16.96 19.17
N PRO A 104 -7.83 -18.04 19.00
CA PRO A 104 -7.98 -18.76 17.74
C PRO A 104 -8.72 -17.96 16.64
N GLU A 105 -9.08 -16.69 16.86
CA GLU A 105 -10.15 -15.97 16.14
C GLU A 105 -9.71 -14.65 15.48
N ALA A 106 -8.47 -14.54 14.96
CA ALA A 106 -7.98 -13.32 14.30
C ALA A 106 -8.78 -12.88 13.04
N PHE A 107 -9.71 -13.71 12.58
CA PHE A 107 -10.59 -13.44 11.43
C PHE A 107 -12.02 -13.03 11.81
N GLU A 108 -12.40 -13.09 13.08
CA GLU A 108 -13.72 -12.63 13.49
C GLU A 108 -13.77 -11.10 13.53
N GLU A 109 -14.92 -10.54 13.13
CA GLU A 109 -15.18 -9.11 13.20
C GLU A 109 -15.67 -8.76 14.60
N LEU A 110 -15.34 -7.55 15.08
CA LEU A 110 -16.08 -7.02 16.24
C LEU A 110 -17.57 -6.94 15.88
N PRO A 111 -18.49 -7.16 16.84
CA PRO A 111 -19.89 -6.88 16.58
C PRO A 111 -20.05 -5.40 16.20
N PHE A 112 -20.72 -5.15 15.08
CA PHE A 112 -21.14 -3.82 14.62
C PHE A 112 -22.64 -3.82 14.38
N SER A 113 -23.37 -3.52 15.44
CA SER A 113 -24.81 -3.54 15.50
C SER A 113 -25.42 -2.14 15.47
N ASP A 114 -24.73 -1.12 16.00
CA ASP A 114 -25.30 0.21 16.19
C ASP A 114 -24.42 1.33 15.62
N ASN A 115 -23.22 1.55 16.17
CA ASN A 115 -22.42 2.72 15.80
C ASN A 115 -20.91 2.58 16.11
N ILE A 116 -20.10 3.49 15.57
CA ILE A 116 -18.70 3.72 15.97
C ILE A 116 -18.60 5.16 16.46
N ARG A 117 -18.00 5.36 17.63
CA ARG A 117 -17.79 6.67 18.24
C ARG A 117 -16.31 6.97 18.37
N PHE A 118 -15.96 8.18 17.99
CA PHE A 118 -14.65 8.78 18.21
C PHE A 118 -14.83 9.79 19.32
N HIS A 119 -14.07 9.64 20.40
CA HIS A 119 -14.07 10.60 21.50
C HIS A 119 -12.70 11.25 21.64
N ASN A 120 -12.66 12.57 21.43
CA ASN A 120 -11.45 13.40 21.53
C ASN A 120 -10.25 12.81 20.74
N LEU A 121 -10.51 12.26 19.55
CA LEU A 121 -9.50 11.53 18.78
C LEU A 121 -8.47 12.51 18.20
N SER A 122 -7.19 12.33 18.53
CA SER A 122 -6.09 13.17 18.03
C SER A 122 -4.86 12.38 17.57
N PHE A 123 -4.17 12.95 16.59
CA PHE A 123 -2.94 12.42 16.02
C PHE A 123 -2.08 13.53 15.38
N ALA A 124 -0.80 13.56 15.73
CA ALA A 124 0.22 14.41 15.13
C ALA A 124 1.31 13.56 14.47
N TYR A 125 1.70 13.94 13.25
CA TYR A 125 2.82 13.29 12.57
C TYR A 125 4.15 13.56 13.31
N PRO A 126 5.11 12.61 13.28
CA PRO A 126 6.44 12.85 13.82
C PRO A 126 7.09 14.09 13.19
N PRO A 127 7.80 14.91 13.97
CA PRO A 127 8.48 16.09 13.45
C PRO A 127 9.53 15.67 12.41
N VAL A 128 9.41 16.19 11.20
CA VAL A 128 10.42 16.00 10.14
C VAL A 128 11.45 17.11 10.27
N LYS A 129 12.74 16.74 10.37
CA LYS A 129 13.84 17.73 10.45
C LYS A 129 13.74 18.76 9.32
N GLY A 130 13.65 20.04 9.68
CA GLY A 130 13.54 21.15 8.73
C GLY A 130 12.11 21.63 8.44
N ARG A 131 11.09 21.10 9.11
CA ARG A 131 9.74 21.69 9.14
C ARG A 131 9.38 22.12 10.55
N ASP A 132 9.07 23.40 10.72
CA ASP A 132 8.65 23.97 12.01
C ASP A 132 7.16 23.73 12.32
N TYR A 133 6.39 23.22 11.36
CA TYR A 133 4.97 22.96 11.50
C TYR A 133 4.70 21.45 11.59
N ILE A 134 4.12 21.05 12.72
CA ILE A 134 3.58 19.70 12.94
C ILE A 134 2.10 19.76 12.57
N PHE A 135 1.71 19.03 11.53
CA PHE A 135 0.30 18.89 11.18
C PHE A 135 -0.36 17.89 12.14
N GLU A 136 -1.46 18.32 12.75
CA GLU A 136 -2.26 17.55 13.69
C GLU A 136 -3.69 17.40 13.15
N VAL A 137 -4.25 16.21 13.35
CA VAL A 137 -5.67 15.92 13.19
C VAL A 137 -6.25 15.72 14.57
N GLY A 138 -7.32 16.44 14.92
CA GLY A 138 -7.94 16.34 16.23
C GLY A 138 -8.08 17.67 16.97
N PRO A 139 -8.77 17.65 18.12
CA PRO A 139 -9.61 16.54 18.59
C PRO A 139 -10.86 16.36 17.72
N ILE A 140 -11.23 15.11 17.44
CA ILE A 140 -12.45 14.76 16.71
C ILE A 140 -13.41 14.00 17.63
N ASP A 141 -14.60 14.56 17.78
CA ASP A 141 -15.77 13.90 18.36
C ASP A 141 -16.78 13.64 17.23
N LEU A 142 -17.04 12.37 16.96
CA LEU A 142 -17.92 11.97 15.87
C LEU A 142 -18.55 10.61 16.15
N THR A 143 -19.84 10.47 15.86
CA THR A 143 -20.54 9.19 15.87
C THR A 143 -20.95 8.83 14.45
N ILE A 144 -20.62 7.62 14.01
CA ILE A 144 -21.00 7.05 12.73
C ILE A 144 -21.98 5.91 13.01
N LYS A 145 -23.22 6.04 12.55
CA LYS A 145 -24.23 5.01 12.78
C LYS A 145 -24.22 3.96 11.67
N LYS A 146 -24.68 2.76 12.02
CA LYS A 146 -24.91 1.68 11.08
C LYS A 146 -25.91 2.10 10.00
N GLY A 147 -25.58 1.82 8.74
CA GLY A 147 -26.44 2.13 7.59
C GLY A 147 -26.40 3.60 7.14
N GLU A 148 -25.56 4.45 7.73
CA GLU A 148 -25.39 5.84 7.28
C GLU A 148 -24.55 5.91 5.99
N LEU A 149 -24.98 6.79 5.08
CA LEU A 149 -24.16 7.25 3.96
C LEU A 149 -23.60 8.65 4.28
N ILE A 150 -22.29 8.73 4.52
CA ILE A 150 -21.61 9.95 4.95
C ILE A 150 -20.63 10.39 3.88
N PHE A 151 -20.67 11.67 3.51
CA PHE A 151 -19.61 12.26 2.70
C PHE A 151 -18.68 13.11 3.56
N ILE A 152 -17.39 13.08 3.21
CA ILE A 152 -16.36 13.93 3.80
C ILE A 152 -15.77 14.82 2.70
N THR A 153 -15.87 16.13 2.89
CA THR A 153 -15.31 17.16 2.00
C THR A 153 -14.28 18.01 2.73
N GLY A 154 -13.56 18.87 2.01
CA GLY A 154 -12.58 19.81 2.56
C GLY A 154 -11.28 19.82 1.78
N GLY A 155 -10.51 20.91 1.83
CA GLY A 155 -9.36 21.14 0.93
C GLY A 155 -8.23 20.08 0.96
N ASN A 156 -7.33 20.16 -0.02
CA ASN A 156 -6.12 19.32 -0.03
C ASN A 156 -5.28 19.63 1.21
N GLY A 157 -4.78 18.57 1.87
CA GLY A 157 -4.02 18.70 3.11
C GLY A 157 -4.86 19.06 4.35
N SER A 158 -6.19 19.03 4.29
CA SER A 158 -7.03 19.31 5.47
C SER A 158 -7.02 18.19 6.53
N GLY A 159 -6.52 17.00 6.18
CA GLY A 159 -6.35 15.85 7.07
C GLY A 159 -7.24 14.65 6.78
N LYS A 160 -8.05 14.66 5.70
CA LYS A 160 -9.05 13.61 5.38
C LYS A 160 -8.46 12.20 5.37
N SER A 161 -7.40 11.95 4.59
CA SER A 161 -6.79 10.62 4.51
C SER A 161 -6.11 10.22 5.83
N THR A 162 -5.61 11.18 6.62
CA THR A 162 -5.10 10.90 7.98
C THR A 162 -6.24 10.49 8.91
N PHE A 163 -7.38 11.18 8.87
CA PHE A 163 -8.58 10.80 9.61
C PHE A 163 -9.07 9.41 9.20
N LEU A 164 -9.15 9.11 7.90
CA LEU A 164 -9.55 7.77 7.44
C LEU A 164 -8.61 6.68 7.97
N LYS A 165 -7.29 6.93 7.99
CA LYS A 165 -6.31 5.98 8.55
C LYS A 165 -6.45 5.79 10.07
N LEU A 166 -6.79 6.83 10.81
CA LEU A 166 -7.10 6.73 12.24
C LEU A 166 -8.40 5.95 12.46
N MET A 167 -9.44 6.30 11.69
CA MET A 167 -10.75 5.68 11.74
C MET A 167 -10.69 4.19 11.45
N THR A 168 -9.87 3.72 10.51
CA THR A 168 -9.70 2.30 10.21
C THR A 168 -8.72 1.58 11.12
N GLY A 169 -8.10 2.28 12.09
CA GLY A 169 -7.08 1.70 12.96
C GLY A 169 -5.78 1.35 12.24
N LEU A 170 -5.51 1.94 11.06
CA LEU A 170 -4.20 1.88 10.41
C LEU A 170 -3.18 2.75 11.15
N TYR A 171 -3.62 3.89 11.68
CA TYR A 171 -2.88 4.70 12.64
C TYR A 171 -3.50 4.56 14.03
N GLN A 172 -2.65 4.49 15.04
CA GLN A 172 -3.08 4.53 16.43
C GLN A 172 -3.26 5.99 16.87
N PRO A 173 -4.37 6.33 17.54
CA PRO A 173 -4.54 7.68 18.08
C PRO A 173 -3.51 7.93 19.19
N GLN A 174 -3.00 9.16 19.26
CA GLN A 174 -2.11 9.60 20.34
C GLN A 174 -2.90 10.08 21.56
N ALA A 175 -4.15 10.51 21.35
CA ALA A 175 -5.10 10.83 22.40
C ALA A 175 -6.53 10.49 21.96
N GLY A 176 -7.42 10.31 22.93
CA GLY A 176 -8.81 9.90 22.70
C GLY A 176 -8.97 8.40 22.55
N GLN A 177 -10.16 7.97 22.18
CA GLN A 177 -10.51 6.57 22.03
C GLN A 177 -11.52 6.33 20.90
N ILE A 178 -11.45 5.14 20.33
CA ILE A 178 -12.43 4.62 19.37
C ILE A 178 -13.26 3.59 20.10
N LEU A 179 -14.58 3.72 19.98
CA LEU A 179 -15.56 2.92 20.70
C LEU A 179 -16.52 2.30 19.69
N VAL A 180 -16.80 1.02 19.83
CA VAL A 180 -17.69 0.27 18.93
C VAL A 180 -18.92 -0.20 19.68
N ASP A 181 -20.05 -0.05 18.98
CA ASP A 181 -21.41 -0.27 19.44
C ASP A 181 -21.86 0.77 20.46
N VAL A 182 -22.13 0.45 21.74
CA VAL A 182 -23.03 1.34 22.49
C VAL A 182 -22.36 2.08 23.63
N ASP A 183 -22.50 3.40 23.66
CA ASP A 183 -23.56 4.01 24.48
C ASP A 183 -23.96 5.42 23.97
N GLU A 184 -25.13 5.95 24.32
CA GLU A 184 -25.24 7.07 25.27
C GLU A 184 -26.12 6.73 26.49
N ALA A 185 -26.45 5.45 26.65
CA ALA A 185 -26.63 4.68 27.90
C ALA A 185 -27.20 3.27 27.64
N GLY A 186 -27.07 2.74 26.42
CA GLY A 186 -27.44 1.35 26.11
C GLY A 186 -26.34 0.30 26.31
N ARG A 187 -25.10 0.73 26.63
CA ARG A 187 -23.85 0.05 27.08
C ARG A 187 -23.82 -1.50 26.94
N PRO A 188 -23.06 -2.14 26.03
CA PRO A 188 -21.59 -2.19 26.07
C PRO A 188 -20.85 -1.46 24.93
N ASP A 189 -19.76 -0.79 25.34
CA ASP A 189 -18.96 0.17 24.58
C ASP A 189 -17.55 -0.40 24.35
N THR A 190 -17.36 -1.17 23.27
CA THR A 190 -16.10 -1.90 23.07
C THR A 190 -15.00 -0.93 22.65
N THR A 191 -14.06 -0.66 23.55
CA THR A 191 -12.89 0.15 23.21
C THR A 191 -11.97 -0.59 22.25
N VAL A 192 -11.59 0.07 21.16
CA VAL A 192 -10.58 -0.45 20.24
C VAL A 192 -9.20 -0.27 20.85
N THR A 193 -8.47 -1.37 21.00
CA THR A 193 -7.16 -1.45 21.63
C THR A 193 -6.22 -2.32 20.76
N PRO A 194 -4.90 -2.33 21.04
CA PRO A 194 -3.95 -3.25 20.42
C PRO A 194 -4.42 -4.71 20.32
N ALA A 195 -5.16 -5.21 21.32
CA ALA A 195 -5.63 -6.59 21.36
C ALA A 195 -6.73 -6.91 20.33
N ASN A 196 -7.59 -5.95 19.97
CA ASN A 196 -8.75 -6.17 19.09
C ASN A 196 -8.69 -5.36 17.78
N TYR A 197 -7.60 -4.65 17.50
CA TYR A 197 -7.45 -3.85 16.27
C TYR A 197 -7.65 -4.66 14.99
N GLN A 198 -7.24 -5.93 14.97
CA GLN A 198 -7.43 -6.76 13.78
C GLN A 198 -8.92 -7.05 13.55
N GLN A 199 -9.65 -7.39 14.61
CA GLN A 199 -11.11 -7.61 14.55
C GLN A 199 -11.86 -6.33 14.16
N TYR A 200 -11.37 -5.18 14.63
CA TYR A 200 -11.89 -3.86 14.24
C TYR A 200 -11.63 -3.56 12.75
N ARG A 201 -10.40 -3.79 12.26
CA ARG A 201 -10.05 -3.61 10.84
C ARG A 201 -10.88 -4.49 9.91
N ASN A 202 -11.26 -5.68 10.37
CA ASN A 202 -12.09 -6.61 9.60
C ASN A 202 -13.50 -6.06 9.31
N LEU A 203 -13.97 -5.01 10.01
CA LEU A 203 -15.25 -4.33 9.72
C LEU A 203 -15.24 -3.53 8.41
N PHE A 204 -14.06 -3.17 7.92
CA PHE A 204 -13.90 -2.22 6.83
C PHE A 204 -13.49 -2.91 5.54
N THR A 205 -14.06 -2.45 4.44
CA THR A 205 -13.45 -2.57 3.12
C THR A 205 -13.15 -1.16 2.59
N THR A 206 -12.00 -0.97 1.96
CA THR A 206 -11.47 0.37 1.69
C THR A 206 -10.85 0.50 0.31
N ILE A 207 -11.07 1.64 -0.34
CA ILE A 207 -10.32 2.07 -1.52
C ILE A 207 -9.68 3.42 -1.21
N PHE A 208 -8.43 3.38 -0.76
CA PHE A 208 -7.63 4.59 -0.59
C PHE A 208 -7.14 5.15 -1.93
N THR A 209 -6.67 6.38 -1.94
CA THR A 209 -6.09 7.03 -3.13
C THR A 209 -4.92 6.22 -3.70
N ASP A 210 -4.10 5.62 -2.84
CA ASP A 210 -2.89 4.83 -3.14
C ASP A 210 -3.11 3.29 -3.10
N PHE A 211 -4.31 2.82 -3.48
CA PHE A 211 -4.65 1.40 -3.46
C PHE A 211 -3.81 0.52 -4.42
N HIS A 212 -3.72 -0.76 -4.07
CA HIS A 212 -3.16 -1.83 -4.91
C HIS A 212 -4.22 -2.86 -5.25
N LEU A 213 -4.18 -3.41 -6.47
CA LEU A 213 -5.04 -4.50 -6.90
C LEU A 213 -4.26 -5.79 -6.96
N PHE A 214 -4.71 -6.77 -6.18
CA PHE A 214 -4.20 -8.13 -6.26
C PHE A 214 -4.86 -8.89 -7.39
N ASP A 215 -4.15 -9.88 -7.92
CA ASP A 215 -4.67 -10.83 -8.90
C ASP A 215 -5.67 -11.82 -8.27
N LYS A 216 -5.55 -12.08 -6.97
CA LYS A 216 -6.43 -12.95 -6.20
C LYS A 216 -7.20 -12.16 -5.15
N LEU A 217 -8.36 -12.72 -4.78
CA LEU A 217 -9.16 -12.24 -3.67
C LEU A 217 -8.67 -12.88 -2.37
N TYR A 218 -7.84 -12.15 -1.62
CA TYR A 218 -7.34 -12.61 -0.32
C TYR A 218 -8.40 -12.38 0.77
N GLY A 219 -8.48 -13.29 1.74
CA GLY A 219 -9.42 -13.16 2.87
C GLY A 219 -10.87 -13.56 2.58
N ILE A 220 -11.23 -13.83 1.32
CA ILE A 220 -12.57 -14.30 0.93
C ILE A 220 -12.50 -15.81 0.66
N LYS A 221 -13.22 -16.61 1.46
CA LYS A 221 -13.30 -18.07 1.28
C LYS A 221 -14.56 -18.45 0.51
N ASN A 222 -14.44 -19.40 -0.42
CA ASN A 222 -15.56 -20.06 -1.11
C ASN A 222 -16.49 -19.14 -1.93
N THR A 223 -15.93 -18.22 -2.72
CA THR A 223 -16.73 -17.43 -3.67
C THR A 223 -16.97 -18.18 -4.97
N ASP A 224 -18.22 -18.18 -5.44
CA ASP A 224 -18.59 -18.70 -6.76
C ASP A 224 -18.06 -17.77 -7.86
N PRO A 225 -17.19 -18.25 -8.77
CA PRO A 225 -16.72 -17.46 -9.91
C PRO A 225 -17.86 -16.89 -10.76
N ALA A 226 -19.01 -17.56 -10.87
CA ALA A 226 -20.14 -17.05 -11.64
C ALA A 226 -20.70 -15.75 -11.03
N ALA A 227 -20.89 -15.73 -9.71
CA ALA A 227 -21.33 -14.54 -8.97
C ALA A 227 -20.31 -13.39 -9.10
N ILE A 228 -19.01 -13.66 -9.01
CA ILE A 228 -17.97 -12.63 -9.20
C ILE A 228 -18.05 -12.04 -10.61
N ASN A 229 -18.20 -12.89 -11.64
CA ASN A 229 -18.31 -12.43 -13.02
C ASN A 229 -19.60 -11.63 -13.29
N GLU A 230 -20.67 -11.87 -12.53
CA GLU A 230 -21.88 -11.03 -12.57
C GLU A 230 -21.62 -9.62 -12.02
N VAL A 231 -20.93 -9.51 -10.87
CA VAL A 231 -20.53 -8.20 -10.33
C VAL A 231 -19.60 -7.47 -11.32
N LEU A 232 -18.64 -8.17 -11.93
CA LEU A 232 -17.77 -7.60 -12.96
C LEU A 232 -18.57 -7.08 -14.17
N LYS A 233 -19.64 -7.77 -14.57
CA LYS A 233 -20.53 -7.31 -15.64
C LYS A 233 -21.27 -6.03 -15.24
N ASN A 234 -21.79 -5.96 -14.02
CA ASN A 234 -22.45 -4.76 -13.50
C ASN A 234 -21.47 -3.57 -13.43
N MET A 235 -20.19 -3.83 -13.22
CA MET A 235 -19.12 -2.84 -13.22
C MET A 235 -18.55 -2.52 -14.62
N GLU A 236 -19.15 -3.07 -15.68
CA GLU A 236 -18.73 -2.93 -17.08
C GLU A 236 -17.26 -3.36 -17.31
N LEU A 237 -16.84 -4.41 -16.60
CA LEU A 237 -15.51 -5.00 -16.65
C LEU A 237 -15.48 -6.40 -17.28
N SER A 238 -16.63 -6.97 -17.65
CA SER A 238 -16.75 -8.33 -18.18
C SER A 238 -16.13 -8.52 -19.57
N ALA A 239 -15.88 -9.79 -19.93
CA ALA A 239 -15.52 -10.29 -21.26
C ALA A 239 -14.16 -9.86 -21.82
N ASP A 240 -14.02 -8.60 -22.25
CA ASP A 240 -12.86 -8.07 -22.98
C ASP A 240 -11.82 -7.42 -22.07
N LYS A 241 -12.22 -6.99 -20.88
CA LYS A 241 -11.33 -6.30 -19.92
C LYS A 241 -10.73 -7.27 -18.91
N THR A 242 -11.56 -7.96 -18.14
CA THR A 242 -11.12 -8.96 -17.16
C THR A 242 -12.26 -9.94 -16.81
N THR A 243 -11.90 -11.14 -16.33
CA THR A 243 -12.83 -12.13 -15.79
C THR A 243 -12.22 -12.79 -14.57
N TYR A 244 -13.04 -13.40 -13.72
CA TYR A 244 -12.55 -14.17 -12.58
C TYR A 244 -12.62 -15.67 -12.87
N ARG A 245 -11.47 -16.33 -12.93
CA ARG A 245 -11.33 -17.77 -13.22
C ARG A 245 -10.10 -18.32 -12.50
N GLU A 246 -10.11 -19.61 -12.16
CA GLU A 246 -8.97 -20.28 -11.51
C GLU A 246 -8.48 -19.59 -10.20
N GLY A 247 -9.39 -18.93 -9.49
CA GLY A 247 -9.09 -18.25 -8.23
C GLY A 247 -8.47 -16.85 -8.38
N GLY A 248 -8.46 -16.26 -9.57
CA GLY A 248 -7.95 -14.90 -9.80
C GLY A 248 -8.56 -14.15 -10.97
N PHE A 249 -8.27 -12.86 -11.05
CA PHE A 249 -8.57 -12.00 -12.17
C PHE A 249 -7.61 -12.28 -13.34
N THR A 250 -8.16 -12.48 -14.53
CA THR A 250 -7.35 -12.83 -15.72
C THR A 250 -6.50 -11.68 -16.24
N ASN A 251 -6.86 -10.43 -15.92
CA ASN A 251 -6.13 -9.24 -16.37
C ASN A 251 -6.24 -8.09 -15.35
N LEU A 252 -5.08 -7.50 -15.02
CA LEU A 252 -4.96 -6.30 -14.18
C LEU A 252 -4.41 -5.08 -14.93
N ARG A 253 -4.01 -5.25 -16.20
CA ARG A 253 -3.55 -4.17 -17.08
C ARG A 253 -4.76 -3.40 -17.62
N LEU A 254 -5.31 -2.57 -16.74
CA LEU A 254 -6.51 -1.79 -16.96
C LEU A 254 -6.21 -0.28 -16.90
N SER A 255 -7.10 0.55 -17.47
CA SER A 255 -7.02 2.01 -17.28
C SER A 255 -7.26 2.39 -15.82
N THR A 256 -6.90 3.61 -15.41
CA THR A 256 -7.06 4.07 -14.02
C THR A 256 -8.52 3.96 -13.55
N GLY A 257 -9.48 4.43 -14.35
CA GLY A 257 -10.90 4.28 -14.03
C GLY A 257 -11.34 2.82 -13.93
N GLN A 258 -10.90 1.95 -14.86
CA GLN A 258 -11.21 0.51 -14.80
C GLN A 258 -10.60 -0.16 -13.57
N LYS A 259 -9.41 0.25 -13.12
CA LYS A 259 -8.82 -0.22 -11.86
C LYS A 259 -9.66 0.19 -10.66
N LYS A 260 -10.18 1.43 -10.60
CA LYS A 260 -11.10 1.87 -9.54
C LYS A 260 -12.40 1.06 -9.55
N ARG A 261 -12.96 0.79 -10.73
CA ARG A 261 -14.13 -0.11 -10.88
C ARG A 261 -13.84 -1.53 -10.39
N LEU A 262 -12.64 -2.06 -10.65
CA LEU A 262 -12.23 -3.39 -10.17
C LEU A 262 -12.02 -3.41 -8.65
N ALA A 263 -11.49 -2.32 -8.07
CA ALA A 263 -11.39 -2.15 -6.63
C ALA A 263 -12.79 -2.11 -5.99
N LEU A 264 -13.73 -1.35 -6.57
CA LEU A 264 -15.13 -1.35 -6.14
C LEU A 264 -15.76 -2.74 -6.21
N THR A 265 -15.50 -3.49 -7.28
CA THR A 265 -15.94 -4.89 -7.42
C THR A 265 -15.42 -5.73 -6.25
N THR A 266 -14.13 -5.59 -5.93
CA THR A 266 -13.48 -6.33 -4.83
C THR A 266 -14.14 -6.01 -3.49
N CYS A 267 -14.37 -4.73 -3.17
CA CYS A 267 -15.06 -4.32 -1.95
C CYS A 267 -16.48 -4.91 -1.83
N ILE A 268 -17.24 -4.93 -2.94
CA ILE A 268 -18.60 -5.49 -2.96
C ILE A 268 -18.58 -7.01 -2.73
N ILE A 269 -17.56 -7.70 -3.25
CA ILE A 269 -17.40 -9.15 -3.05
C ILE A 269 -16.98 -9.46 -1.61
N GLU A 270 -16.15 -8.62 -0.98
CA GLU A 270 -15.79 -8.74 0.44
C GLU A 270 -16.99 -8.58 1.37
N ASP A 271 -18.03 -7.87 0.93
CA ASP A 271 -19.30 -7.62 1.61
C ASP A 271 -19.19 -7.18 3.09
N LYS A 272 -18.16 -6.40 3.42
CA LYS A 272 -17.94 -5.88 4.77
C LYS A 272 -19.07 -4.95 5.23
N PRO A 273 -19.28 -4.77 6.55
CA PRO A 273 -20.33 -3.89 7.05
C PRO A 273 -20.07 -2.39 6.76
N ILE A 274 -18.81 -1.97 6.64
CA ILE A 274 -18.42 -0.57 6.46
C ILE A 274 -17.54 -0.41 5.21
N TYR A 275 -17.93 0.51 4.33
CA TYR A 275 -17.21 0.84 3.10
C TYR A 275 -16.58 2.23 3.19
N ILE A 276 -15.31 2.35 2.83
CA ILE A 276 -14.59 3.62 2.79
C ILE A 276 -14.02 3.86 1.40
N PHE A 277 -14.40 4.96 0.78
CA PHE A 277 -13.99 5.32 -0.57
C PHE A 277 -13.29 6.69 -0.56
N ASP A 278 -11.96 6.69 -0.71
CA ASP A 278 -11.15 7.91 -0.78
C ASP A 278 -10.98 8.35 -2.25
N GLU A 279 -11.68 9.41 -2.65
CA GLU A 279 -11.63 10.03 -3.98
C GLU A 279 -11.80 9.05 -5.17
N VAL A 280 -12.55 7.96 -4.98
CA VAL A 280 -12.72 6.89 -5.97
C VAL A 280 -13.28 7.41 -7.31
N ALA A 281 -14.17 8.39 -7.25
CA ALA A 281 -14.88 8.93 -8.41
C ALA A 281 -14.04 9.87 -9.31
N ALA A 282 -12.88 10.34 -8.83
CA ALA A 282 -12.09 11.34 -9.55
C ALA A 282 -11.61 10.85 -10.94
N ASP A 283 -11.27 9.56 -11.03
CA ASP A 283 -10.79 8.91 -12.26
C ASP A 283 -11.89 8.17 -13.05
N LEU A 284 -13.15 8.28 -12.61
CA LEU A 284 -14.30 7.71 -13.32
C LEU A 284 -14.82 8.68 -14.37
N ASP A 285 -15.17 8.15 -15.54
CA ASP A 285 -15.91 8.87 -16.57
C ASP A 285 -17.30 9.32 -16.06
N PRO A 286 -17.90 10.36 -16.66
CA PRO A 286 -19.13 10.96 -16.15
C PRO A 286 -20.30 9.97 -16.01
N GLU A 287 -20.51 9.10 -16.99
CA GLU A 287 -21.61 8.13 -16.99
C GLU A 287 -21.47 7.14 -15.82
N PHE A 288 -20.28 6.57 -15.65
CA PHE A 288 -20.06 5.66 -14.53
C PHE A 288 -19.99 6.37 -13.17
N ARG A 289 -19.61 7.65 -13.15
CA ARG A 289 -19.64 8.46 -11.93
C ARG A 289 -21.07 8.65 -11.42
N ASP A 290 -22.03 8.94 -12.31
CA ASP A 290 -23.45 9.01 -11.95
C ASP A 290 -23.95 7.67 -11.42
N LYS A 291 -23.61 6.58 -12.09
CA LYS A 291 -23.91 5.22 -11.62
C LYS A 291 -23.30 4.93 -10.25
N TYR A 292 -22.06 5.34 -10.01
CA TYR A 292 -21.40 5.18 -8.71
C TYR A 292 -22.17 5.89 -7.60
N TYR A 293 -22.53 7.16 -7.78
CA TYR A 293 -23.18 7.96 -6.75
C TYR A 293 -24.68 7.68 -6.58
N PHE A 294 -25.41 7.48 -7.68
CA PHE A 294 -26.87 7.34 -7.64
C PHE A 294 -27.36 5.90 -7.58
N GLU A 295 -26.53 4.92 -7.95
CA GLU A 295 -26.91 3.51 -7.91
C GLU A 295 -26.07 2.75 -6.89
N ILE A 296 -24.75 2.63 -7.11
CA ILE A 296 -23.88 1.70 -6.36
C ILE A 296 -23.86 2.03 -4.86
N ILE A 297 -23.49 3.26 -4.47
CA ILE A 297 -23.39 3.59 -3.03
C ILE A 297 -24.76 3.65 -2.35
N ARG A 298 -25.82 4.00 -3.11
CA ARG A 298 -27.20 4.03 -2.59
C ARG A 298 -27.73 2.62 -2.38
N GLU A 299 -27.38 1.67 -3.24
CA GLU A 299 -27.70 0.27 -3.08
C GLU A 299 -26.99 -0.33 -1.86
N LEU A 300 -25.71 -0.03 -1.65
CA LEU A 300 -24.98 -0.44 -0.44
C LEU A 300 -25.68 0.06 0.83
N ARG A 301 -26.05 1.34 0.84
CA ARG A 301 -26.84 1.93 1.94
C ARG A 301 -28.19 1.24 2.12
N ALA A 302 -28.93 0.97 1.04
CA ALA A 302 -30.22 0.28 1.08
C ALA A 302 -30.11 -1.16 1.63
N ARG A 303 -28.94 -1.80 1.48
CA ARG A 303 -28.58 -3.08 2.10
C ARG A 303 -28.12 -2.94 3.56
N ASN A 304 -28.34 -1.78 4.18
CA ASN A 304 -27.97 -1.45 5.56
C ASN A 304 -26.45 -1.48 5.82
N LYS A 305 -25.63 -1.19 4.80
CA LYS A 305 -24.19 -1.01 4.94
C LYS A 305 -23.88 0.45 5.26
N THR A 306 -22.87 0.69 6.10
CA THR A 306 -22.36 2.05 6.34
C THR A 306 -21.36 2.41 5.25
N VAL A 307 -21.49 3.59 4.64
CA VAL A 307 -20.67 4.01 3.51
C VAL A 307 -20.12 5.40 3.76
N ILE A 308 -18.80 5.55 3.71
CA ILE A 308 -18.09 6.80 3.93
C ILE A 308 -17.33 7.15 2.66
N VAL A 309 -17.64 8.29 2.05
CA VAL A 309 -17.05 8.72 0.78
C VAL A 309 -16.34 10.05 0.96
N VAL A 310 -15.05 10.10 0.65
CA VAL A 310 -14.34 11.37 0.48
C VAL A 310 -14.55 11.85 -0.94
N SER A 311 -15.17 13.02 -1.09
CA SER A 311 -15.43 13.62 -2.39
C SER A 311 -15.51 15.13 -2.34
N HIS A 312 -14.91 15.75 -3.36
CA HIS A 312 -14.99 17.17 -3.62
C HIS A 312 -16.08 17.54 -4.62
N ASP A 313 -16.77 16.54 -5.18
CA ASP A 313 -17.74 16.75 -6.25
C ASP A 313 -19.07 17.25 -5.69
N ARG A 314 -19.25 18.58 -5.77
CA ARG A 314 -20.41 19.29 -5.23
C ARG A 314 -21.72 18.84 -5.85
N TYR A 315 -21.70 18.34 -7.09
CA TYR A 315 -22.92 17.91 -7.76
C TYR A 315 -23.66 16.81 -6.99
N TYR A 316 -22.92 15.98 -6.24
CA TYR A 316 -23.47 14.84 -5.50
C TYR A 316 -23.64 15.11 -3.99
N TRP A 317 -23.47 16.35 -3.50
CA TRP A 317 -23.58 16.67 -2.07
C TRP A 317 -24.99 16.53 -1.49
N THR A 318 -26.00 16.28 -2.32
CA THR A 318 -27.38 15.99 -1.90
C THR A 318 -27.65 14.49 -1.73
N VAL A 319 -26.72 13.62 -2.13
CA VAL A 319 -26.83 12.17 -2.03
C VAL A 319 -26.67 11.62 -0.60
N PRO A 320 -25.71 12.07 0.23
CA PRO A 320 -25.47 11.47 1.54
C PRO A 320 -26.53 11.88 2.58
N ASP A 321 -26.62 11.10 3.66
CA ASP A 321 -27.40 11.45 4.84
C ASP A 321 -26.77 12.62 5.60
N ARG A 322 -25.44 12.65 5.65
CA ARG A 322 -24.63 13.63 6.38
C ARG A 322 -23.43 14.04 5.55
N LEU A 323 -23.12 15.33 5.56
CA LEU A 323 -21.93 15.88 4.91
C LEU A 323 -21.03 16.51 5.97
N LEU A 324 -19.84 15.95 6.11
CA LEU A 324 -18.81 16.41 7.04
C LEU A 324 -17.78 17.23 6.27
N GLU A 325 -17.38 18.37 6.82
CA GLU A 325 -16.29 19.18 6.31
C GLU A 325 -15.08 19.05 7.23
N MET A 326 -13.92 18.78 6.63
CA MET A 326 -12.64 18.78 7.32
C MET A 326 -11.78 19.97 6.89
N ALA A 327 -11.37 20.78 7.85
CA ALA A 327 -10.52 21.96 7.65
C ALA A 327 -9.46 22.05 8.74
N ASN A 328 -8.18 22.19 8.37
CA ASN A 328 -7.06 22.34 9.29
C ASN A 328 -7.04 21.30 10.42
N GLY A 329 -7.23 20.02 10.10
CA GLY A 329 -7.19 18.94 11.09
C GLY A 329 -8.47 18.78 11.93
N LYS A 330 -9.46 19.67 11.79
CA LYS A 330 -10.72 19.63 12.53
C LYS A 330 -11.87 19.19 11.64
N MET A 331 -12.84 18.50 12.24
CA MET A 331 -14.03 18.00 11.55
C MET A 331 -15.29 18.68 12.09
N ARG A 332 -16.20 19.05 11.19
CA ARG A 332 -17.53 19.57 11.52
C ARG A 332 -18.58 19.00 10.58
N GLU A 333 -19.82 18.95 11.03
CA GLU A 333 -20.96 18.61 10.18
C GLU A 333 -21.57 19.87 9.57
N LEU A 334 -21.90 19.82 8.28
CA LEU A 334 -22.54 20.93 7.57
C LEU A 334 -24.06 20.88 7.74
N THR A 335 -24.67 22.03 8.00
CA THR A 335 -26.13 22.13 8.05
C THR A 335 -26.73 22.16 6.64
N LYS A 336 -28.02 21.84 6.51
CA LYS A 336 -28.71 21.89 5.21
C LYS A 336 -28.63 23.27 4.55
N GLU A 337 -28.75 24.34 5.33
CA GLU A 337 -28.65 25.71 4.85
C GLU A 337 -27.26 26.03 4.30
N GLU A 338 -26.20 25.56 4.98
CA GLU A 338 -24.82 25.71 4.52
C GLU A 338 -24.59 24.98 3.19
N ILE A 339 -25.09 23.74 3.08
CA ILE A 339 -25.00 22.92 1.87
C ILE A 339 -25.69 23.64 0.71
N GLU A 340 -26.93 24.11 0.89
CA GLU A 340 -27.66 24.84 -0.15
C GLU A 340 -26.95 26.12 -0.59
N SER A 341 -26.33 26.85 0.35
CA SER A 341 -25.56 28.06 0.07
C SER A 341 -24.32 27.74 -0.78
N LEU A 342 -23.58 26.70 -0.44
CA LEU A 342 -22.39 26.25 -1.17
C LEU A 342 -22.73 25.74 -2.58
N LEU A 343 -23.90 25.13 -2.76
CA LEU A 343 -24.40 24.69 -4.06
C LEU A 343 -24.83 25.87 -4.96
N LYS A 344 -25.40 26.94 -4.38
CA LYS A 344 -25.78 28.16 -5.11
C LYS A 344 -24.55 28.93 -5.61
N LEU A 345 -23.49 29.01 -4.81
CA LEU A 345 -22.23 29.65 -5.20
C LEU A 345 -21.61 29.00 -6.46
N ASN A 346 -21.67 27.67 -6.56
CA ASN A 346 -21.14 26.93 -7.72
C ASN A 346 -21.86 27.28 -9.04
N LYS A 347 -23.18 27.55 -8.99
CA LYS A 347 -23.94 27.98 -10.16
C LYS A 347 -23.55 29.37 -10.66
N THR A 348 -22.86 30.16 -9.86
CA THR A 348 -22.47 31.54 -10.22
C THR A 348 -21.07 31.58 -10.83
N GLU A 349 -20.21 30.61 -10.53
CA GLU A 349 -18.85 30.48 -11.08
C GLU A 349 -18.79 29.69 -12.40
N SER A 350 -19.90 29.08 -12.83
CA SER A 350 -20.00 28.28 -14.07
C SER A 350 -20.63 29.03 -15.26
N TYR A 351 -20.72 30.36 -15.22
CA TYR A 351 -21.23 31.22 -16.31
C TYR A 351 -20.16 32.16 -16.88
#